data_AF-A0A7J5ZHL6-F1
#
_entry.id   AF-A0A7J5ZHL6-F1
#
_cell.length_a   1.000
_cell.length_b   1.000
_cell.length_c   1.000
_cell.angle_alpha   90.00
_cell.angle_beta   90.00
_cell.angle_gamma   90.00
#
_symmetry.space_group_name_H-M   'P 1'
#
loop_
_entity.id
_entity.type
_entity.pdbx_description
1 polymer ?
#
loop_
_entity_poly.entity_id
_entity_poly.type
_entity_poly.pdbx_seq_one_letter_code
_entity_poly.pdbx_strand_id
1 'polypeptide(L)'
;MQQQSPRVLKEGVLEKRSDGLLQMWKRKHCTLTEEAVLLHAPKHAHRHPPAGKGKELHFSRVKTVDCVERKGKHGYFTVVMADGKEIDFRCRADEGWSAEITLQMVQYKNRQAVLAVRSTRHKQQRLVISKPETEVTVPAGESRAHSGQRHPVSPPNFSVSSTEHFTPVYDVTMMMSSVI
;
A
#
# COMPACT_ATOMS: atom_id res chain seq x y z
N MET A 1 -27.48 5.21 -5.93
CA MET A 1 -26.50 4.28 -5.32
C MET A 1 -26.61 4.43 -3.82
N GLN A 2 -27.05 3.38 -3.10
CA GLN A 2 -27.02 3.40 -1.64
C GLN A 2 -25.55 3.33 -1.19
N GLN A 3 -25.10 4.35 -0.46
CA GLN A 3 -23.76 4.39 0.10
C GLN A 3 -23.73 3.43 1.29
N GLN A 4 -23.26 2.20 1.05
CA GLN A 4 -23.07 1.23 2.12
C GLN A 4 -22.08 1.81 3.13
N SER A 5 -22.48 1.86 4.40
CA SER A 5 -21.60 2.30 5.47
C SER A 5 -20.38 1.39 5.55
N PRO A 6 -19.16 1.94 5.74
CA PRO A 6 -17.95 1.14 5.85
C PRO A 6 -18.10 0.07 6.94
N ARG A 7 -17.71 -1.17 6.63
CA ARG A 7 -17.76 -2.26 7.60
C ARG A 7 -16.86 -1.94 8.79
N VAL A 8 -17.44 -1.90 9.98
CA VAL A 8 -16.72 -1.72 11.24
C VAL A 8 -16.18 -3.06 11.71
N LEU A 9 -14.88 -3.11 11.98
CA LEU A 9 -14.15 -4.29 12.45
C LEU A 9 -13.91 -4.24 13.95
N LYS A 10 -13.63 -3.04 14.48
CA LYS A 10 -13.46 -2.79 15.91
C LYS A 10 -13.89 -1.37 16.25
N GLU A 11 -14.47 -1.17 17.43
CA GLU A 11 -14.76 0.15 17.98
C GLU A 11 -14.31 0.20 19.45
N GLY A 12 -13.87 1.37 19.91
CA GLY A 12 -13.51 1.58 21.31
C GLY A 12 -12.75 2.88 21.52
N VAL A 13 -11.87 2.92 22.52
CA VAL A 13 -11.16 4.15 22.91
C VAL A 13 -9.66 3.98 22.74
N LEU A 14 -9.02 4.92 22.03
CA LEU A 14 -7.57 5.12 22.03
C LEU A 14 -7.24 6.47 22.64
N GLU A 15 -6.08 6.58 23.28
CA GLU A 15 -5.53 7.85 23.68
C GLU A 15 -4.45 8.29 22.69
N LYS A 16 -4.69 9.40 22.00
CA LYS A 16 -3.72 9.99 21.06
C LYS A 16 -2.85 11.00 21.80
N ARG A 17 -1.53 10.95 21.60
CA ARG A 17 -0.61 11.99 22.08
C ARG A 17 -0.83 13.30 21.31
N SER A 18 -0.81 14.43 22.02
CA SER A 18 -0.83 15.76 21.40
C SER A 18 0.57 16.16 20.93
N ASP A 19 0.61 16.90 19.83
CA ASP A 19 1.81 17.55 19.27
C ASP A 19 2.23 18.83 20.01
N GLY A 20 1.43 19.31 20.97
CA GLY A 20 1.73 20.50 21.76
C GLY A 20 2.78 20.29 22.86
N LEU A 21 3.20 21.41 23.47
CA LEU A 21 4.23 21.50 24.51
C LEU A 21 4.04 20.51 25.67
N LEU A 22 2.78 20.27 26.08
CA LEU A 22 2.47 19.42 27.24
C LEU A 22 2.42 17.91 26.92
N GLN A 23 2.55 17.50 25.64
CA GLN A 23 2.60 16.08 25.22
C GLN A 23 1.54 15.18 25.89
N MET A 24 0.31 15.70 25.99
CA MET A 24 -0.78 15.05 26.73
C MET A 24 -1.46 13.94 25.92
N TRP A 25 -1.91 12.91 26.63
CA TRP A 25 -2.75 11.84 26.09
C TRP A 25 -4.22 12.27 26.07
N LYS A 26 -4.86 12.25 24.89
CA LYS A 26 -6.26 12.64 24.70
C LYS A 26 -7.08 11.46 24.24
N ARG A 27 -8.09 11.07 25.02
CA ARG A 27 -9.07 10.03 24.65
C ARG A 27 -9.82 10.39 23.36
N LYS A 28 -9.92 9.41 22.46
CA LYS A 28 -10.64 9.45 21.19
C LYS A 28 -11.47 8.19 21.07
N HIS A 29 -12.73 8.34 20.67
CA HIS A 29 -13.50 7.20 20.21
C HIS A 29 -12.98 6.83 18.83
N CYS A 30 -12.67 5.55 18.63
CA CYS A 30 -11.97 5.07 17.47
C CYS A 30 -12.76 3.95 16.82
N THR A 31 -12.79 3.97 15.49
CA THR A 31 -13.41 2.91 14.68
C THR A 31 -12.38 2.39 13.69
N LEU A 32 -12.08 1.10 13.75
CA LEU A 32 -11.29 0.38 12.76
C LEU A 32 -12.23 -0.14 11.68
N THR A 33 -11.95 0.21 10.43
CA THR A 33 -12.66 -0.31 9.24
C THR A 33 -11.69 -1.09 8.36
N GLU A 34 -12.18 -1.64 7.25
CA GLU A 34 -11.34 -2.33 6.29
C GLU A 34 -10.25 -1.44 5.64
N GLU A 35 -10.44 -0.13 5.69
CA GLU A 35 -9.72 0.88 4.90
C GLU A 35 -8.97 1.91 5.77
N ALA A 36 -9.40 2.13 7.01
CA ALA A 36 -8.85 3.17 7.86
C ALA A 36 -9.08 2.97 9.37
N VAL A 37 -8.35 3.77 10.16
CA VAL A 37 -8.70 4.07 11.56
C VAL A 37 -9.34 5.46 11.63
N LEU A 38 -10.58 5.54 12.06
CA LEU A 38 -11.32 6.79 12.26
C LEU A 38 -11.19 7.27 13.69
N LEU A 39 -10.87 8.55 13.90
CA LEU A 39 -10.74 9.18 15.20
C LEU A 39 -11.85 10.21 15.40
N HIS A 40 -12.82 9.87 16.23
CA HIS A 40 -13.97 10.72 16.50
C HIS A 40 -13.68 11.71 17.63
N ALA A 41 -14.18 12.93 17.47
CA ALA A 41 -14.21 13.88 18.56
C ALA A 41 -15.21 13.40 19.64
N PRO A 42 -14.97 13.69 20.93
CA PRO A 42 -15.99 13.50 21.95
C PRO A 42 -17.27 14.25 21.55
N LYS A 43 -18.44 13.62 21.74
CA LYS A 43 -19.76 14.13 21.28
C LYS A 43 -20.14 15.54 21.77
N HIS A 44 -19.41 16.10 22.75
CA HIS A 44 -19.66 17.44 23.31
C HIS A 44 -18.77 18.56 22.74
N ALA A 45 -17.83 18.25 21.84
CA ALA A 45 -16.94 19.25 21.25
C ALA A 45 -17.58 19.94 20.02
N HIS A 46 -18.69 20.64 20.23
CA HIS A 46 -19.36 21.47 19.20
C HIS A 46 -18.78 22.88 19.04
N ARG A 47 -17.66 23.20 19.71
CA ARG A 47 -17.01 24.51 19.56
C ARG A 47 -15.59 24.31 19.05
N HIS A 48 -15.42 24.64 17.77
CA HIS A 48 -14.16 24.75 17.00
C HIS A 48 -13.53 23.42 16.53
N PRO A 49 -13.27 23.23 15.22
CA PRO A 49 -12.41 22.15 14.77
C PRO A 49 -10.98 22.45 15.24
N PRO A 50 -10.35 21.61 16.09
CA PRO A 50 -8.95 21.83 16.43
C PRO A 50 -8.11 21.60 15.18
N ALA A 51 -7.30 22.61 14.84
CA ALA A 51 -6.24 22.51 13.85
C ALA A 51 -5.36 21.31 14.19
N GLY A 52 -5.31 20.34 13.28
CA GLY A 52 -4.57 19.10 13.45
C GLY A 52 -5.21 17.97 12.66
N LYS A 53 -4.98 17.93 11.34
CA LYS A 53 -5.46 16.88 10.42
C LYS A 53 -5.27 15.49 11.04
N GLY A 54 -6.39 14.80 11.27
CA GLY A 54 -6.45 13.42 11.74
C GLY A 54 -7.83 13.04 12.25
N LYS A 55 -8.86 13.13 11.39
CA LYS A 55 -10.15 12.45 11.62
C LYS A 55 -10.11 11.00 11.11
N GLU A 56 -9.12 10.69 10.29
CA GLU A 56 -8.97 9.41 9.60
C GLU A 56 -7.50 9.14 9.28
N LEU A 57 -7.07 7.91 9.57
CA LEU A 57 -5.78 7.33 9.19
C LEU A 57 -6.03 6.26 8.14
N HIS A 58 -6.15 6.69 6.88
CA HIS A 58 -6.42 5.78 5.77
C HIS A 58 -5.19 4.92 5.46
N PHE A 59 -5.35 3.60 5.30
CA PHE A 59 -4.24 2.65 5.19
C PHE A 59 -3.38 2.85 3.94
N SER A 60 -3.91 3.47 2.88
CA SER A 60 -3.09 3.91 1.73
C SER A 60 -2.02 4.94 2.08
N ARG A 61 -2.21 5.68 3.17
CA ARG A 61 -1.30 6.73 3.65
C ARG A 61 -0.51 6.29 4.88
N VAL A 62 -0.75 5.10 5.42
CA VAL A 62 0.02 4.58 6.56
C VAL A 62 1.24 3.84 6.03
N LYS A 63 2.42 4.26 6.48
CA LYS A 63 3.70 3.60 6.18
C LYS A 63 3.86 2.35 7.04
N THR A 64 3.86 2.52 8.36
CA THR A 64 4.03 1.44 9.34
C THR A 64 3.23 1.71 10.62
N VAL A 65 3.06 0.67 11.43
CA VAL A 65 2.55 0.71 12.79
C VAL A 65 3.58 0.02 13.68
N ASP A 66 4.25 0.78 14.52
CA ASP A 66 5.36 0.29 15.32
C ASP A 66 4.91 0.10 16.77
N CYS A 67 5.05 -1.12 17.29
CA CYS A 67 4.81 -1.42 18.70
C CYS A 67 6.03 -0.95 19.49
N VAL A 68 5.84 0.00 20.41
CA VAL A 68 6.94 0.66 21.11
C VAL A 68 7.18 0.04 22.48
N GLU A 69 6.14 -0.12 23.30
CA GLU A 69 6.30 -0.59 24.67
C GLU A 69 5.01 -1.25 25.18
N ARG A 70 5.17 -2.27 26.01
CA ARG A 70 4.10 -2.78 26.89
C ARG A 70 4.53 -2.56 28.33
N LYS A 71 3.95 -1.55 28.99
CA LYS A 71 4.27 -1.20 30.38
C LYS A 71 3.04 -1.28 31.25
N GLY A 72 3.06 -2.25 32.18
CA GLY A 72 1.94 -2.51 33.07
C GLY A 72 0.66 -2.75 32.27
N LYS A 73 -0.38 -1.96 32.54
CA LYS A 73 -1.70 -2.12 31.90
C LYS A 73 -1.84 -1.46 30.53
N HIS A 74 -0.82 -0.75 30.03
CA HIS A 74 -0.92 -0.01 28.77
C HIS A 74 0.04 -0.54 27.70
N GLY A 75 -0.46 -0.59 26.48
CA GLY A 75 0.35 -0.74 25.26
C GLY A 75 0.53 0.62 24.58
N TYR A 76 1.71 0.83 24.01
CA TYR A 76 2.09 2.04 23.28
C TYR A 76 2.49 1.68 21.85
N PHE A 77 2.01 2.45 20.89
CA PHE A 77 2.35 2.26 19.48
C PHE A 77 2.32 3.57 18.72
N THR A 78 3.07 3.61 17.63
CA THR A 78 3.18 4.78 16.75
C THR A 78 2.69 4.41 15.36
N VAL A 79 1.81 5.24 14.80
CA VAL A 79 1.42 5.15 13.39
C VAL A 79 2.26 6.15 12.61
N VAL A 80 3.12 5.65 11.73
CA VAL A 80 3.95 6.46 10.85
C VAL A 80 3.23 6.60 9.52
N MET A 81 2.94 7.83 9.12
CA MET A 81 2.30 8.16 7.86
C MET A 81 3.33 8.25 6.72
N ALA A 82 2.87 8.13 5.48
CA ALA A 82 3.72 8.19 4.29
C ALA A 82 4.39 9.57 4.10
N ASP A 83 3.80 10.63 4.65
CA ASP A 83 4.37 11.98 4.69
C ASP A 83 5.39 12.18 5.82
N GLY A 84 5.76 11.11 6.53
CA GLY A 84 6.69 11.14 7.66
C GLY A 84 6.06 11.59 8.97
N LYS A 85 4.75 11.91 8.99
CA LYS A 85 4.07 12.27 10.23
C LYS A 85 3.93 11.06 11.15
N GLU A 86 4.34 11.20 12.40
CA GLU A 86 4.17 10.19 13.45
C GLU A 86 2.98 10.55 14.35
N ILE A 87 2.22 9.53 14.75
CA ILE A 87 1.07 9.69 15.64
C ILE A 87 1.12 8.61 16.70
N ASP A 88 1.39 9.01 17.93
CA ASP A 88 1.46 8.06 19.04
C ASP A 88 0.11 7.82 19.69
N PHE A 89 -0.10 6.56 20.01
CA PHE A 89 -1.27 6.07 20.69
C PHE A 89 -0.90 5.28 21.94
N ARG A 90 -1.79 5.34 22.92
CA ARG A 90 -1.82 4.49 24.09
C ARG A 90 -3.21 3.85 24.19
N CYS A 91 -3.25 2.58 24.55
CA CYS A 91 -4.47 1.85 24.88
C CYS A 91 -4.24 0.91 26.05
N ARG A 92 -5.29 0.25 26.53
CA ARG A 92 -5.09 -0.89 27.42
C ARG A 92 -4.41 -2.03 26.65
N ALA A 93 -3.48 -2.71 27.30
CA ALA A 93 -2.67 -3.74 26.64
C ALA A 93 -3.49 -4.97 26.20
N ASP A 94 -4.58 -5.27 26.92
CA ASP A 94 -5.49 -6.39 26.66
C ASP A 94 -6.47 -6.14 25.50
N GLU A 95 -6.60 -4.90 25.01
CA GLU A 95 -7.51 -4.58 23.91
C GLU A 95 -6.95 -4.91 22.51
N GLY A 96 -5.64 -5.16 22.38
CA GLY A 96 -5.05 -5.66 21.14
C GLY A 96 -5.02 -4.68 19.95
N TRP A 97 -5.29 -3.38 20.17
CA TRP A 97 -5.42 -2.39 19.10
C TRP A 97 -4.27 -2.36 18.10
N SER A 98 -3.01 -2.34 18.56
CA SER A 98 -1.87 -2.28 17.65
C SER A 98 -1.81 -3.50 16.72
N ALA A 99 -2.10 -4.69 17.24
CA ALA A 99 -2.13 -5.93 16.46
C ALA A 99 -3.26 -5.92 15.43
N GLU A 100 -4.47 -5.50 15.82
CA GLU A 100 -5.62 -5.46 14.91
C GLU A 100 -5.46 -4.41 13.81
N ILE A 101 -4.95 -3.22 14.14
CA ILE A 101 -4.65 -2.19 13.15
C ILE A 101 -3.57 -2.69 12.16
N THR A 102 -2.52 -3.34 12.68
CA THR A 102 -1.44 -3.90 11.85
C THR A 102 -1.98 -4.96 10.90
N LEU A 103 -2.74 -5.93 11.41
CA LEU A 103 -3.34 -6.99 10.60
C LEU A 103 -4.22 -6.41 9.50
N GLN A 104 -5.08 -5.45 9.85
CA GLN A 104 -5.98 -4.85 8.87
C GLN A 104 -5.25 -4.02 7.82
N MET A 105 -4.21 -3.28 8.21
CA MET A 105 -3.36 -2.54 7.27
C MET A 105 -2.68 -3.48 6.27
N VAL A 106 -2.13 -4.61 6.74
CA VAL A 106 -1.50 -5.62 5.89
C VAL A 106 -2.51 -6.20 4.91
N GLN A 107 -3.71 -6.57 5.39
CA GLN A 107 -4.78 -7.07 4.53
C GLN A 107 -5.18 -6.04 3.47
N TYR A 108 -5.33 -4.77 3.84
CA TYR A 108 -5.61 -3.69 2.90
C TYR A 108 -4.54 -3.60 1.81
N LYS A 109 -3.25 -3.51 2.20
CA LYS A 109 -2.13 -3.40 1.24
C LYS A 109 -2.05 -4.61 0.31
N ASN A 110 -2.30 -5.81 0.83
CA ASN A 110 -2.35 -7.04 0.03
C ASN A 110 -3.49 -7.01 -0.99
N ARG A 111 -4.69 -6.56 -0.60
CA ARG A 111 -5.82 -6.38 -1.55
C ARG A 111 -5.43 -5.42 -2.67
N GLN A 112 -4.82 -4.28 -2.34
CA GLN A 112 -4.40 -3.29 -3.34
C GLN A 112 -3.33 -3.86 -4.29
N ALA A 113 -2.34 -4.59 -3.78
CA ALA A 113 -1.31 -5.22 -4.61
C ALA A 113 -1.89 -6.22 -5.62
N VAL A 114 -2.81 -7.09 -5.18
CA VAL A 114 -3.50 -8.05 -6.06
C VAL A 114 -4.29 -7.33 -7.16
N LEU A 115 -5.01 -6.27 -6.81
CA LEU A 115 -5.78 -5.48 -7.78
C LEU A 115 -4.88 -4.79 -8.82
N ALA A 116 -3.74 -4.24 -8.39
CA ALA A 116 -2.77 -3.61 -9.28
C ALA A 116 -2.17 -4.62 -10.29
N VAL A 117 -1.79 -5.81 -9.81
CA VAL A 117 -1.25 -6.89 -10.65
C VAL A 117 -2.30 -7.35 -11.67
N ARG A 118 -3.53 -7.61 -11.22
CA ARG A 118 -4.63 -8.02 -12.12
C ARG A 118 -4.90 -6.96 -13.19
N SER A 119 -4.97 -5.69 -12.80
CA SER A 119 -5.24 -4.59 -13.73
C SER A 119 -4.16 -4.46 -14.81
N THR A 120 -2.89 -4.62 -14.42
CA THR A 120 -1.75 -4.55 -15.35
C THR A 120 -1.76 -5.71 -16.35
N ARG A 121 -2.06 -6.94 -15.89
CA ARG A 121 -2.18 -8.12 -16.76
C ARG A 121 -3.30 -7.97 -17.79
N HIS A 122 -4.48 -7.49 -17.38
CA HIS A 122 -5.60 -7.24 -18.30
C HIS A 122 -5.24 -6.18 -19.35
N LYS A 123 -4.53 -5.11 -18.95
CA LYS A 123 -4.08 -4.07 -19.87
C LYS A 123 -3.10 -4.61 -20.91
N GLN A 124 -2.13 -5.44 -20.51
CA GLN A 124 -1.18 -6.07 -21.42
C GLN A 124 -1.87 -7.03 -22.41
N GLN A 125 -2.80 -7.87 -21.94
CA GLN A 125 -3.55 -8.79 -22.81
C GLN A 125 -4.35 -8.06 -23.89
N ARG A 126 -4.97 -6.91 -23.57
CA ARG A 126 -5.69 -6.10 -24.56
C ARG A 126 -4.77 -5.50 -25.63
N LEU A 127 -3.56 -5.08 -25.25
CA LEU A 127 -2.59 -4.49 -26.18
C LEU A 127 -1.97 -5.53 -27.13
N VAL A 128 -1.84 -6.79 -26.67
CA VAL A 128 -1.34 -7.89 -27.52
C VAL A 128 -2.38 -8.30 -28.57
N ILE A 129 -3.67 -8.26 -28.25
CA ILE A 129 -4.76 -8.57 -29.18
C ILE A 129 -4.96 -7.45 -30.22
N SER A 130 -4.56 -6.21 -29.92
CA SER A 130 -4.80 -5.04 -30.78
C SER A 130 -3.63 -4.69 -31.73
N LYS A 131 -2.65 -5.57 -31.95
CA LYS A 131 -1.59 -5.31 -32.94
C LYS A 131 -2.07 -5.84 -34.29
N PRO A 132 -2.50 -5.00 -35.26
CA PRO A 132 -2.82 -5.49 -36.59
C PRO A 132 -1.53 -6.01 -37.21
N GLU A 133 -1.57 -7.27 -37.64
CA GLU A 133 -0.58 -7.92 -38.47
C GLU A 133 -0.48 -7.11 -39.76
N THR A 134 0.58 -6.30 -39.89
CA THR A 134 0.89 -5.63 -41.15
C THR A 134 1.34 -6.70 -42.14
N GLU A 135 0.37 -7.24 -42.86
CA GLU A 135 0.55 -8.02 -44.07
C GLU A 135 1.36 -7.17 -45.07
N VAL A 136 2.64 -7.52 -45.24
CA VAL A 136 3.50 -6.90 -46.26
C VAL A 136 3.12 -7.50 -47.60
N THR A 137 2.18 -6.86 -48.30
CA THR A 137 1.91 -7.12 -49.72
C THR A 137 3.13 -6.70 -50.54
N VAL A 138 3.87 -7.68 -51.03
CA VAL A 138 4.97 -7.48 -52.00
C VAL A 138 4.35 -7.43 -53.40
N PRO A 139 4.51 -6.35 -54.19
CA PRO A 139 4.00 -6.33 -55.56
C PRO A 139 4.88 -7.18 -56.47
N ALA A 140 4.22 -7.91 -57.36
CA ALA A 140 4.83 -8.75 -58.39
C ALA A 140 5.72 -7.92 -59.33
N GLY A 141 6.94 -8.42 -59.57
CA GLY A 141 7.90 -7.83 -60.51
C GLY A 141 9.04 -8.79 -60.83
N GLU A 142 8.85 -9.52 -61.93
CA GLU A 142 9.77 -10.21 -62.84
C GLU A 142 11.20 -10.66 -62.44
N SER A 143 11.42 -11.92 -62.84
CA SER A 143 12.64 -12.74 -62.89
C SER A 143 13.93 -12.06 -63.38
N ARG A 144 15.04 -12.32 -62.67
CA ARG A 144 16.31 -12.70 -63.33
C ARG A 144 17.22 -13.48 -62.40
N ALA A 145 17.60 -14.67 -62.85
CA ALA A 145 18.53 -15.59 -62.20
C ALA A 145 19.92 -14.96 -62.04
N HIS A 146 20.59 -15.18 -60.90
CA HIS A 146 22.01 -15.48 -60.85
C HIS A 146 22.38 -16.23 -59.56
N SER A 147 23.11 -17.32 -59.78
CA SER A 147 23.75 -18.19 -58.80
C SER A 147 24.83 -17.43 -58.02
N GLY A 148 24.78 -17.50 -56.68
CA GLY A 148 25.77 -16.86 -55.81
C GLY A 148 25.61 -17.30 -54.35
N GLN A 149 26.24 -18.44 -54.04
CA GLN A 149 26.84 -18.83 -52.76
C GLN A 149 26.45 -18.01 -51.50
N ARG A 150 25.63 -18.60 -50.62
CA ARG A 150 25.30 -18.08 -49.29
C ARG A 150 26.45 -18.36 -48.30
N HIS A 151 27.08 -17.30 -47.80
CA HIS A 151 27.76 -17.32 -46.50
C HIS A 151 26.77 -16.84 -45.43
N PRO A 152 26.73 -17.46 -44.22
CA PRO A 152 25.88 -16.99 -43.14
C PRO A 152 26.52 -15.75 -42.50
N VAL A 153 25.83 -14.61 -42.61
CA VAL A 153 26.19 -13.39 -41.87
C VAL A 153 25.62 -13.53 -40.47
N SER A 154 26.47 -13.50 -39.44
CA SER A 154 26.06 -13.54 -38.03
C SER A 154 25.22 -12.30 -37.67
N PRO A 155 24.20 -12.42 -36.80
CA PRO A 155 23.43 -11.27 -36.36
C PRO A 155 24.26 -10.36 -35.42
N PRO A 156 23.97 -9.06 -35.36
CA PRO A 156 24.62 -8.17 -34.42
C PRO A 156 24.20 -8.50 -32.98
N ASN A 157 25.18 -8.54 -32.08
CA ASN A 157 25.00 -8.69 -30.64
C ASN A 157 24.11 -7.55 -30.11
N PHE A 158 22.87 -7.87 -29.75
CA PHE A 158 22.13 -7.06 -28.79
C PHE A 158 22.72 -7.32 -27.41
N SER A 159 23.62 -6.45 -26.98
CA SER A 159 23.98 -6.31 -25.58
C SER A 159 22.74 -5.86 -24.81
N VAL A 160 22.03 -6.81 -24.20
CA VAL A 160 21.01 -6.53 -23.19
C VAL A 160 21.75 -6.05 -21.95
N SER A 161 21.89 -4.73 -21.84
CA SER A 161 22.36 -4.08 -20.62
C SER A 161 21.29 -4.25 -19.54
N SER A 162 21.67 -4.97 -18.49
CA SER A 162 21.15 -4.94 -17.13
C SER A 162 19.65 -5.15 -16.97
N THR A 163 19.30 -6.39 -16.63
CA THR A 163 18.17 -6.72 -15.78
C THR A 163 18.21 -5.83 -14.54
N GLU A 164 17.42 -4.76 -14.51
CA GLU A 164 17.06 -4.14 -13.24
C GLU A 164 16.26 -5.19 -12.47
N HIS A 165 16.90 -5.71 -11.42
CA HIS A 165 16.26 -6.51 -10.41
C HIS A 165 15.08 -5.73 -9.85
N PHE A 166 13.88 -6.04 -10.32
CA PHE A 166 12.65 -5.68 -9.65
C PHE A 166 12.64 -6.46 -8.34
N THR A 167 13.16 -5.86 -7.26
CA THR A 167 13.03 -6.42 -5.92
C THR A 167 11.56 -6.38 -5.54
N PRO A 168 10.87 -7.53 -5.37
CA PRO A 168 9.57 -7.51 -4.72
C PRO A 168 9.79 -6.98 -3.31
N VAL A 169 9.12 -5.86 -2.99
CA VAL A 169 9.13 -5.24 -1.65
C VAL A 169 8.32 -6.13 -0.71
N TYR A 170 8.84 -7.30 -0.36
CA TYR A 170 8.28 -8.17 0.68
C TYR A 170 9.37 -9.09 1.23
N ASP A 171 10.38 -8.51 1.88
CA ASP A 171 11.08 -9.27 2.92
C ASP A 171 10.17 -9.29 4.17
N VAL A 172 9.20 -10.21 4.15
CA VAL A 172 8.28 -10.46 5.29
C VAL A 172 9.04 -11.05 6.48
N THR A 173 10.29 -11.46 6.29
CA THR A 173 11.17 -11.98 7.34
C THR A 173 11.67 -10.88 8.28
N MET A 174 11.77 -9.63 7.80
CA MET A 174 12.30 -8.52 8.59
C MET A 174 11.29 -7.88 9.57
N MET A 175 10.03 -8.34 9.61
CA MET A 175 9.06 -7.92 10.64
C MET A 175 8.98 -8.85 11.85
N MET A 176 9.73 -9.96 11.87
CA MET A 176 9.76 -10.90 13.00
C MET A 176 11.06 -10.83 13.83
N SER A 177 11.98 -9.92 13.52
CA SER A 177 13.28 -9.83 14.23
C SER A 177 13.30 -8.90 15.45
N SER A 178 12.15 -8.42 15.95
CA SER A 178 12.09 -7.61 17.18
C SER A 178 11.13 -8.15 18.23
N VAL A 179 10.84 -9.45 18.20
CA VAL A 179 10.14 -10.16 19.29
C VAL A 179 10.95 -11.38 19.70
N ILE A 180 12.14 -11.15 20.27
CA ILE A 180 12.77 -12.00 21.29
C ILE A 180 13.45 -11.07 22.29
#